data_AF-A0A6N2L6D7-F1
#
_entry.id   AF-A0A6N2L6D7-F1
#
_cell.length_a   1.000
_cell.length_b   1.000
_cell.length_c   1.000
_cell.angle_alpha   90.00
_cell.angle_beta   90.00
_cell.angle_gamma   90.00
#
_symmetry.space_group_name_H-M   'P 1'
#
loop_
_entity.id
_entity.type
_entity.pdbx_description
1 polymer ?
#
loop_
_entity_poly.entity_id
_entity_poly.type
_entity_poly.pdbx_seq_one_letter_code
_entity_poly.pdbx_strand_id
1 'polypeptide(L)'
;MKFHALITLAFLLGTTLAEQCGSQAGNALCPNGLCCSQHGWCGSTDDYCGAGCQSQCPGGSTPTPSTPTPTPSGGGDVGSIITAAVFDQMLKYRNDGRCPGNGFYTYDAFISAARSFSGFGTSGDDTARRRELSAFLAQTSHETTGW
;
A
#
# COMPACT_ATOMS: atom_id res chain seq x y z
N MET A 1 -51.72 24.14 34.06
CA MET A 1 -52.39 23.15 33.20
C MET A 1 -51.80 23.24 31.80
N LYS A 2 -51.07 22.21 31.35
CA LYS A 2 -50.66 21.90 29.95
C LYS A 2 -49.74 22.96 29.28
N PHE A 3 -48.41 22.79 29.19
CA PHE A 3 -47.62 21.78 28.45
C PHE A 3 -48.16 21.46 27.04
N HIS A 4 -47.23 21.30 26.09
CA HIS A 4 -47.35 20.82 24.69
C HIS A 4 -47.57 21.96 23.66
N ALA A 5 -46.74 22.15 22.63
CA ALA A 5 -45.53 21.45 22.22
C ALA A 5 -44.77 22.35 21.22
N LEU A 6 -43.65 22.93 21.67
CA LEU A 6 -42.60 23.40 20.77
C LEU A 6 -41.90 22.15 20.22
N ILE A 7 -42.38 21.60 19.10
CA ILE A 7 -41.61 20.63 18.30
C ILE A 7 -40.93 21.42 17.19
N THR A 8 -39.96 22.25 17.58
CA THR A 8 -38.86 22.55 16.68
C THR A 8 -37.93 21.36 16.79
N LEU A 9 -38.08 20.42 15.87
CA LEU A 9 -37.18 19.29 15.67
C LEU A 9 -35.80 19.84 15.35
N ALA A 10 -35.03 20.14 16.40
CA ALA A 10 -33.60 20.31 16.31
C ALA A 10 -33.05 18.95 15.89
N PHE A 11 -32.93 18.76 14.58
CA PHE A 11 -32.15 17.67 14.02
C PHE A 11 -30.70 17.96 14.42
N LEU A 12 -30.34 17.47 15.61
CA LEU A 12 -28.96 17.24 16.02
C LEU A 12 -28.40 16.28 14.97
N LEU A 13 -27.91 16.85 13.86
CA LEU A 13 -26.90 16.20 13.06
C LEU A 13 -25.72 16.05 14.01
N GLY A 14 -25.67 14.90 14.67
CA GLY A 14 -24.45 14.44 15.31
C GLY A 14 -23.38 14.59 14.26
N THR A 15 -22.46 15.53 14.50
CA THR A 15 -21.22 15.62 13.76
C THR A 15 -20.45 14.37 14.13
N THR A 16 -20.81 13.25 13.51
CA THR A 16 -19.91 12.12 13.40
C THR A 16 -18.66 12.71 12.78
N LEU A 17 -17.57 12.69 13.52
CA LEU A 17 -16.22 12.98 13.04
C LEU A 17 -15.89 11.90 12.02
N ALA A 18 -16.54 11.96 10.86
CA ALA A 18 -16.14 11.17 9.73
C ALA A 18 -14.92 11.93 9.20
N GLU A 19 -13.75 11.34 9.37
CA GLU A 19 -12.53 11.91 8.81
C GLU A 19 -12.65 11.81 7.29
N GLN A 20 -12.50 12.93 6.60
CA GLN A 20 -12.53 12.96 5.14
C GLN A 20 -11.20 12.45 4.60
N CYS A 21 -11.26 11.70 3.50
CA CYS A 21 -10.10 11.05 2.90
C CYS A 21 -10.19 11.06 1.37
N GLY A 22 -9.11 10.62 0.72
CA GLY A 22 -9.09 10.43 -0.73
C GLY A 22 -9.06 11.76 -1.49
N SER A 23 -9.45 11.71 -2.76
CA SER A 23 -9.35 12.85 -3.69
C SER A 23 -10.11 14.10 -3.22
N GLN A 24 -11.16 13.91 -2.41
CA GLN A 24 -11.97 14.98 -1.85
C GLN A 24 -11.26 15.73 -0.71
N ALA A 25 -10.22 15.12 -0.13
CA ALA A 25 -9.46 15.65 1.00
C ALA A 25 -7.96 15.78 0.68
N GLY A 26 -7.62 16.10 -0.58
CA GLY A 26 -6.22 16.28 -0.99
C GLY A 26 -5.39 14.98 -0.90
N ASN A 27 -6.01 13.83 -1.17
CA ASN A 27 -5.43 12.49 -1.03
C ASN A 27 -5.04 12.14 0.43
N ALA A 28 -5.75 12.69 1.41
CA ALA A 28 -5.57 12.31 2.81
C ALA A 28 -5.88 10.82 3.04
N LEU A 29 -5.08 10.19 3.91
CA LEU A 29 -5.31 8.84 4.39
C LEU A 29 -6.18 8.85 5.64
N CYS A 30 -6.95 7.78 5.81
CA CYS A 30 -7.68 7.58 7.05
C CYS A 30 -6.77 7.18 8.20
N PRO A 31 -7.04 7.65 9.42
CA PRO A 31 -6.34 7.18 10.61
C PRO A 31 -6.61 5.70 10.88
N ASN A 32 -5.71 5.07 11.65
CA ASN A 32 -5.82 3.68 12.12
C ASN A 32 -5.95 2.61 11.02
N GLY A 33 -5.52 2.89 9.78
CA GLY A 33 -5.58 1.90 8.71
C GLY A 33 -6.97 1.70 8.10
N LEU A 34 -7.93 2.60 8.36
CA LEU A 34 -9.31 2.46 7.85
C LEU A 34 -9.39 2.67 6.34
N CYS A 35 -10.31 1.98 5.67
CA CYS A 35 -10.56 2.15 4.25
C CYS A 35 -11.17 3.52 3.98
N CYS A 36 -10.75 4.15 2.89
CA CYS A 36 -11.39 5.34 2.35
C CYS A 36 -12.40 4.93 1.27
N SER A 37 -13.68 5.17 1.53
CA SER A 37 -14.75 4.88 0.58
C SER A 37 -14.62 5.70 -0.71
N GLN A 38 -15.35 5.30 -1.75
CA GLN A 38 -15.49 6.08 -2.99
C GLN A 38 -16.00 7.52 -2.77
N HIS A 39 -16.64 7.76 -1.62
CA HIS A 39 -17.22 9.05 -1.25
C HIS A 39 -16.31 9.90 -0.35
N GLY A 40 -15.09 9.44 -0.07
CA GLY A 40 -14.11 10.22 0.69
C GLY A 40 -14.34 10.18 2.19
N TRP A 41 -14.81 9.06 2.72
CA TRP A 41 -15.01 8.86 4.16
C TRP A 41 -14.30 7.62 4.66
N CYS A 42 -13.84 7.68 5.91
CA CYS A 42 -13.12 6.60 6.57
C CYS A 42 -14.04 5.60 7.27
N GLY A 43 -13.79 4.30 7.06
CA GLY A 43 -14.51 3.23 7.74
C GLY A 43 -13.92 1.84 7.48
N SER A 44 -14.50 0.82 8.11
CA SER A 44 -13.99 -0.57 8.06
C SER A 44 -15.01 -1.59 7.52
N THR A 45 -16.22 -1.15 7.16
CA THR A 45 -17.23 -2.03 6.56
C THR A 45 -17.05 -2.11 5.05
N ASP A 46 -17.74 -3.06 4.41
CA ASP A 46 -17.69 -3.28 2.96
C ASP A 46 -18.06 -2.01 2.15
N ASP A 47 -18.95 -1.16 2.67
CA ASP A 47 -19.29 0.13 2.03
C ASP A 47 -18.08 1.08 1.88
N TYR A 48 -17.06 0.92 2.72
CA TYR A 48 -15.83 1.72 2.72
C TYR A 48 -14.68 0.99 2.04
N CYS A 49 -14.64 -0.33 2.22
CA CYS A 49 -13.54 -1.19 1.80
C CYS A 49 -13.78 -1.92 0.47
N GLY A 50 -15.02 -1.92 -0.02
CA GLY A 50 -15.45 -2.66 -1.19
C GLY A 50 -15.16 -1.93 -2.51
N ALA A 51 -16.02 -2.16 -3.50
CA ALA A 51 -15.85 -1.58 -4.82
C ALA A 51 -15.82 -0.04 -4.77
N GLY A 52 -14.79 0.56 -5.38
CA GLY A 52 -14.61 2.01 -5.41
C GLY A 52 -13.85 2.60 -4.22
N CYS A 53 -13.35 1.78 -3.30
CA CYS A 53 -12.45 2.23 -2.24
C CYS A 53 -11.22 2.96 -2.83
N GLN A 54 -10.94 4.15 -2.30
CA GLN A 54 -9.88 5.06 -2.77
C GLN A 54 -8.53 4.80 -2.11
N SER A 55 -8.51 4.33 -0.86
CA SER A 55 -7.28 4.08 -0.10
C SER A 55 -7.46 3.08 1.04
N GLN A 56 -6.37 2.37 1.41
CA GLN A 56 -6.36 1.40 2.52
C GLN A 56 -7.38 0.26 2.34
N CYS A 57 -7.61 -0.15 1.10
CA CYS A 57 -8.61 -1.15 0.72
C CYS A 57 -8.06 -2.58 0.91
N PRO A 58 -8.90 -3.57 1.25
CA PRO A 58 -8.49 -4.97 1.31
C PRO A 58 -8.09 -5.45 -0.08
N GLY A 59 -6.82 -5.83 -0.25
CA GLY A 59 -6.30 -6.35 -1.52
C GLY A 59 -5.97 -5.30 -2.60
N GLY A 60 -5.98 -3.99 -2.29
CA GLY A 60 -5.70 -2.93 -3.27
C GLY A 60 -5.15 -1.64 -2.66
N SER A 61 -4.04 -1.17 -3.22
CA SER A 61 -3.14 -0.07 -2.84
C SER A 61 -3.73 1.15 -2.12
N THR A 62 -3.11 1.48 -1.00
CA THR A 62 -3.17 2.77 -0.29
C THR A 62 -2.38 3.86 -1.07
N PRO A 63 -2.95 5.03 -1.42
CA PRO A 63 -2.23 6.24 -1.78
C PRO A 63 -1.79 6.99 -0.50
N THR A 64 -0.51 6.86 -0.14
CA THR A 64 0.11 7.60 0.96
C THR A 64 0.31 9.09 0.62
N PRO A 65 0.16 10.04 1.56
CA PRO A 65 0.27 11.46 1.30
C PRO A 65 1.66 11.82 0.73
N SER A 66 1.65 12.53 -0.40
CA SER A 66 2.84 12.99 -1.08
C SER A 66 3.43 14.21 -0.38
N THR A 67 4.57 14.05 0.28
CA THR A 67 5.46 15.17 0.61
C THR A 67 6.05 15.71 -0.71
N PRO A 68 5.98 17.02 -1.01
CA PRO A 68 6.46 17.56 -2.27
C PRO A 68 7.99 17.64 -2.27
N THR A 69 8.67 16.81 -3.04
CA THR A 69 10.12 16.90 -3.33
C THR A 69 10.37 16.26 -4.71
N PRO A 70 11.23 16.84 -5.55
CA PRO A 70 10.94 17.12 -6.95
C PRO A 70 10.97 15.88 -7.84
N THR A 71 10.09 15.91 -8.85
CA THR A 71 10.03 15.01 -9.99
C THR A 71 11.39 14.88 -10.70
N PRO A 72 11.81 13.65 -10.97
CA PRO A 72 12.21 13.30 -12.33
C PRO A 72 11.33 12.18 -12.87
N SER A 73 10.83 12.39 -14.09
CA SER A 73 10.07 11.45 -14.89
C SER A 73 10.78 10.10 -15.02
N GLY A 74 10.05 9.00 -14.80
CA GLY A 74 10.51 7.63 -15.11
C GLY A 74 10.13 6.52 -14.13
N GLY A 75 9.24 6.78 -13.16
CA GLY A 75 8.91 5.86 -12.07
C GLY A 75 8.11 4.62 -12.47
N GLY A 76 8.75 3.65 -13.12
CA GLY A 76 8.23 2.28 -13.23
C GLY A 76 8.17 1.56 -11.87
N ASP A 77 7.23 0.62 -11.73
CA ASP A 77 7.08 -0.30 -10.61
C ASP A 77 8.37 -1.11 -10.36
N VAL A 78 8.54 -1.72 -9.18
CA VAL A 78 9.70 -2.58 -8.88
C VAL A 78 9.90 -3.66 -9.95
N GLY A 79 8.80 -4.18 -10.49
CA GLY A 79 8.81 -5.18 -11.57
C GLY A 79 9.42 -4.71 -12.89
N SER A 80 9.52 -3.39 -13.16
CA SER A 80 10.20 -2.88 -14.35
C SER A 80 11.73 -2.95 -14.26
N ILE A 81 12.28 -3.09 -13.05
CA ILE A 81 13.73 -3.19 -12.80
C ILE A 81 14.12 -4.64 -12.54
N ILE A 82 13.39 -5.30 -11.64
CA ILE A 82 13.61 -6.70 -11.28
C ILE A 82 12.46 -7.48 -11.89
N THR A 83 12.66 -7.96 -13.12
CA THR A 83 11.71 -8.86 -13.78
C THR A 83 11.74 -10.24 -13.10
N ALA A 84 10.71 -11.06 -13.32
CA ALA A 84 10.69 -12.44 -12.82
C ALA A 84 11.96 -13.22 -13.22
N ALA A 85 12.40 -13.07 -14.48
CA ALA A 85 13.63 -13.72 -14.96
C ALA A 85 14.88 -13.25 -14.21
N VAL A 86 14.98 -11.96 -13.89
CA VAL A 86 16.11 -11.40 -13.14
C VAL A 86 16.06 -11.84 -11.66
N PHE A 87 14.87 -11.89 -11.06
CA PHE A 87 14.64 -12.43 -9.72
C PHE A 87 15.06 -13.90 -9.64
N ASP A 88 14.65 -14.72 -10.61
CA ASP A 88 15.03 -16.13 -10.71
C ASP A 88 16.53 -16.30 -10.94
N GLN A 89 17.15 -15.42 -11.72
CA GLN A 89 18.59 -15.44 -11.93
C GLN A 89 19.38 -15.09 -10.65
N MET A 90 18.92 -14.09 -9.89
CA MET A 90 19.57 -13.70 -8.63
C MET A 90 19.37 -14.75 -7.53
N LEU A 91 18.20 -15.40 -7.49
CA LEU A 91 17.85 -16.41 -6.49
C LEU A 91 17.76 -17.81 -7.12
N LYS A 92 18.77 -18.16 -7.92
CA LYS A 92 18.82 -19.34 -8.80
C LYS A 92 18.54 -20.67 -8.13
N TYR A 93 19.02 -20.86 -6.90
CA TYR A 93 18.96 -22.14 -6.20
C TYR A 93 17.92 -22.16 -5.06
N ARG A 94 17.11 -21.11 -4.89
CA ARG A 94 16.16 -21.01 -3.76
C ARG A 94 15.12 -22.14 -3.72
N ASN A 95 14.80 -22.69 -4.90
CA ASN A 95 13.82 -23.76 -5.08
C ASN A 95 14.48 -25.14 -5.26
N ASP A 96 15.75 -25.27 -4.90
CA ASP A 96 16.37 -26.59 -4.84
C ASP A 96 15.66 -27.45 -3.78
N GLY A 97 15.46 -28.74 -4.05
CA GLY A 97 14.80 -29.66 -3.13
C GLY A 97 15.51 -29.81 -1.76
N ARG A 98 16.77 -29.40 -1.66
CA ARG A 98 17.55 -29.37 -0.42
C ARG A 98 17.21 -28.16 0.45
N CYS A 99 16.59 -27.12 -0.10
CA CYS A 99 16.22 -25.92 0.63
C CYS A 99 14.86 -26.11 1.33
N PRO A 100 14.75 -25.94 2.66
CA PRO A 100 13.47 -25.99 3.36
C PRO A 100 12.45 -24.95 2.85
N GLY A 101 12.94 -23.83 2.29
CA GLY A 101 12.12 -22.78 1.68
C GLY A 101 11.73 -23.02 0.22
N ASN A 102 11.92 -24.22 -0.32
CA ASN A 102 11.58 -24.53 -1.71
C ASN A 102 10.10 -24.19 -2.02
N GLY A 103 9.88 -23.31 -2.98
CA GLY A 103 8.55 -22.86 -3.41
C GLY A 103 7.95 -21.74 -2.55
N PHE A 104 8.61 -21.34 -1.45
CA PHE A 104 8.10 -20.30 -0.55
C PHE A 104 8.33 -18.89 -1.10
N TYR A 105 9.53 -18.61 -1.62
CA TYR A 105 9.91 -17.28 -2.11
C TYR A 105 9.54 -17.10 -3.59
N THR A 106 8.30 -16.69 -3.87
CA THR A 106 7.82 -16.46 -5.24
C THR A 106 8.02 -14.99 -5.68
N TYR A 107 8.13 -14.78 -7.00
CA TYR A 107 8.24 -13.43 -7.56
C TYR A 107 6.98 -12.59 -7.28
N ASP A 108 5.79 -13.18 -7.42
CA ASP A 108 4.54 -12.49 -7.17
C ASP A 108 4.41 -12.05 -5.71
N ALA A 109 4.85 -12.88 -4.76
CA ALA A 109 4.90 -12.49 -3.35
C ALA A 109 5.88 -11.34 -3.12
N PHE A 110 7.05 -11.35 -3.76
CA PHE A 110 8.00 -10.24 -3.71
C PHE A 110 7.40 -8.93 -4.24
N ILE A 111 6.77 -8.94 -5.41
CA ILE A 111 6.13 -7.74 -6.00
C ILE A 111 4.95 -7.27 -5.14
N SER A 112 4.12 -8.18 -4.64
CA SER A 112 3.01 -7.85 -3.76
C SER A 112 3.50 -7.18 -2.46
N ALA A 113 4.57 -7.72 -1.86
CA ALA A 113 5.17 -7.12 -0.67
C ALA A 113 5.79 -5.76 -0.99
N ALA A 114 6.59 -5.66 -2.06
CA ALA A 114 7.25 -4.42 -2.48
C ALA A 114 6.27 -3.26 -2.67
N ARG A 115 5.10 -3.52 -3.28
CA ARG A 115 4.04 -2.53 -3.48
C ARG A 115 3.40 -2.00 -2.18
N SER A 116 3.62 -2.69 -1.06
CA SER A 116 3.16 -2.23 0.26
C SER A 116 4.10 -1.21 0.90
N PHE A 117 5.31 -1.02 0.35
CA PHE A 117 6.32 -0.10 0.87
C PHE A 117 6.59 1.01 -0.14
N SER A 118 5.88 2.12 -0.01
CA SER A 118 6.08 3.29 -0.86
C SER A 118 7.53 3.75 -0.81
N GLY A 119 8.17 3.83 -1.98
CA GLY A 119 9.56 4.27 -2.12
C GLY A 119 10.56 3.14 -2.29
N PHE A 120 10.22 1.90 -1.91
CA PHE A 120 11.11 0.75 -2.08
C PHE A 120 11.31 0.43 -3.56
N GLY A 121 12.52 0.61 -4.07
CA GLY A 121 12.84 0.36 -5.48
C GLY A 121 12.16 1.31 -6.47
N THR A 122 11.52 2.37 -6.00
CA THR A 122 10.82 3.38 -6.81
C THR A 122 11.34 4.80 -6.56
N SER A 123 12.36 4.97 -5.71
CA SER A 123 12.92 6.27 -5.34
C SER A 123 14.23 6.57 -6.05
N GLY A 124 14.40 7.82 -6.49
CA GLY A 124 15.62 8.25 -7.18
C GLY A 124 15.71 7.79 -8.63
N ASP A 125 16.90 7.91 -9.22
CA ASP A 125 17.17 7.49 -10.61
C ASP A 125 17.25 5.95 -10.75
N ASP A 126 17.27 5.47 -12.00
CA ASP A 126 17.37 4.04 -12.32
C ASP A 126 18.57 3.34 -11.65
N THR A 127 19.69 4.05 -11.49
CA THR A 127 20.89 3.51 -10.86
C THR A 127 20.66 3.33 -9.36
N ALA A 128 20.07 4.32 -8.70
CA ALA A 128 19.71 4.25 -7.29
C ALA A 128 18.71 3.12 -7.03
N ARG A 129 17.65 3.01 -7.85
CA ARG A 129 16.64 1.96 -7.73
C ARG A 129 17.22 0.56 -7.94
N ARG A 130 18.06 0.37 -8.96
CA ARG A 130 18.78 -0.90 -9.19
C ARG A 130 19.68 -1.25 -8.02
N ARG A 131 20.40 -0.26 -7.48
CA ARG A 131 21.31 -0.44 -6.35
C ARG A 131 20.56 -0.82 -5.08
N GLU A 132 19.44 -0.17 -4.80
CA GLU A 132 18.58 -0.46 -3.64
C GLU A 132 18.09 -1.91 -3.69
N LEU A 133 17.49 -2.32 -4.80
CA LEU A 133 16.94 -3.68 -4.97
C LEU A 133 18.05 -4.74 -4.91
N SER A 134 19.21 -4.46 -5.50
CA SER A 134 20.37 -5.37 -5.43
C SER A 134 20.89 -5.50 -4.00
N ALA A 135 20.99 -4.40 -3.25
CA ALA A 135 21.45 -4.41 -1.88
C ALA A 135 20.48 -5.16 -0.95
N PHE A 136 19.18 -4.93 -1.12
CA PHE A 136 18.14 -5.64 -0.37
C PHE A 136 18.21 -7.15 -0.60
N LEU A 137 18.25 -7.58 -1.86
CA LEU A 137 18.33 -9.00 -2.21
C LEU A 137 19.63 -9.62 -1.73
N ALA A 138 20.76 -8.89 -1.78
CA ALA A 138 22.04 -9.39 -1.28
C ALA A 138 22.01 -9.63 0.23
N GLN A 139 21.51 -8.67 1.02
CA GLN A 139 21.42 -8.82 2.48
C GLN A 139 20.46 -9.95 2.88
N THR A 140 19.25 -9.97 2.31
CA THR A 140 18.27 -11.02 2.64
C THR A 140 18.72 -12.41 2.17
N SER A 141 19.47 -12.50 1.06
CA SER A 141 20.11 -13.75 0.65
C SER A 141 21.16 -14.23 1.64
N HIS A 142 21.94 -13.31 2.23
CA HIS A 142 22.89 -13.67 3.29
C HIS A 142 22.18 -14.26 4.52
N GLU A 143 21.10 -13.63 4.96
CA GLU A 143 20.32 -14.09 6.12
C GLU A 143 19.62 -15.44 5.90
N THR A 144 19.35 -15.80 4.64
CA THR A 144 18.63 -17.03 4.28
C THR A 144 19.49 -18.02 3.49
N THR A 145 20.81 -17.82 3.46
CA THR A 145 21.70 -18.66 2.67
C THR A 145 21.68 -20.10 3.17
N GLY A 146 21.66 -21.06 2.24
CA GLY A 146 21.71 -22.49 2.54
C GLY A 146 23.17 -22.97 2.49
N TRP A 147 23.79 -23.14 3.65
CA TRP A 147 25.07 -23.86 3.79
C TRP A 147 24.85 -25.37 3.78
#